data_AF-A0A942RSQ8-F1
#
_entry.id   AF-A0A942RSQ8-F1
#
_cell.length_a   1.000
_cell.length_b   1.000
_cell.length_c   1.000
_cell.angle_alpha   90.00
_cell.angle_beta   90.00
_cell.angle_gamma   90.00
#
_symmetry.space_group_name_H-M   'P 1'
#
loop_
_entity.id
_entity.type
_entity.pdbx_description
1 polymer ?
#
loop_
_entity_poly.entity_id
_entity_poly.type
_entity_poly.pdbx_seq_one_letter_code
_entity_poly.pdbx_strand_id
1 'polypeptide(L)'
;MPLVTLIRPAFGIFFALTMVVQAFACGYIGIKMLTDNQQRGIALAMAAVLAIKGASIGLLSGVVLYFVIEHKFTPKVVDHDVPKSVSCG
;
A
#
# COMPACT_ATOMS: atom_id res chain seq x y z
N MET A 1 24.93 31.33 -11.30
CA MET A 1 23.48 31.63 -11.35
C MET A 1 22.81 31.02 -10.12
N PRO A 2 22.49 31.81 -9.07
CA PRO A 2 22.09 31.32 -7.75
C PRO A 2 20.60 30.90 -7.65
N LEU A 3 19.89 30.83 -8.78
CA LEU A 3 18.46 30.55 -8.79
C LEU A 3 18.14 29.09 -8.42
N VAL A 4 19.00 28.14 -8.81
CA VAL A 4 18.80 26.70 -8.58
C VAL A 4 18.95 26.29 -7.10
N THR A 5 19.73 27.02 -6.31
CA THR A 5 19.90 26.70 -4.87
C THR A 5 18.71 27.16 -4.03
N LEU A 6 17.93 28.14 -4.49
CA LEU A 6 16.71 28.57 -3.81
C LEU A 6 15.52 27.64 -4.11
N ILE A 7 15.52 26.98 -5.27
CA ILE A 7 14.43 26.08 -5.71
C ILE A 7 14.59 24.66 -5.16
N ARG A 8 15.83 24.18 -4.94
CA ARG A 8 16.14 22.87 -4.33
C ARG A 8 15.41 22.59 -3.00
N PRO A 9 15.32 23.52 -2.04
CA PRO A 9 14.57 23.28 -0.79
C PRO A 9 13.05 23.30 -0.99
N ALA A 10 12.53 24.06 -1.97
CA ALA A 10 11.09 24.17 -2.21
C ALA A 10 10.47 22.82 -2.62
N PHE A 11 11.11 22.10 -3.56
CA PHE A 11 10.60 20.80 -4.04
C PHE A 11 10.57 19.70 -2.98
N GLY A 12 11.51 19.68 -2.04
CA GLY A 12 11.52 18.70 -0.95
C GLY A 12 10.30 18.83 -0.03
N ILE A 13 9.84 20.06 0.20
CA ILE A 13 8.69 20.36 1.06
C ILE A 13 7.38 19.95 0.38
N PHE A 14 7.24 20.23 -0.92
CA PHE A 14 6.09 19.78 -1.71
C PHE A 14 5.97 18.26 -1.73
N PHE A 15 7.09 17.55 -1.90
CA PHE A 15 7.06 16.08 -1.95
C PHE A 15 6.67 15.46 -0.60
N ALA A 16 7.08 16.10 0.52
CA ALA A 16 6.64 15.71 1.85
C ALA A 16 5.12 15.92 2.02
N LEU A 17 4.60 17.08 1.59
CA LEU A 17 3.15 17.36 1.60
C LEU A 17 2.38 16.33 0.74
N THR A 18 2.88 15.99 -0.45
CA THR A 18 2.26 14.99 -1.34
C THR A 18 2.26 13.59 -0.73
N MET A 19 3.38 13.15 -0.13
CA MET A 19 3.47 11.84 0.53
C MET A 19 2.44 11.73 1.67
N VAL A 20 2.23 12.79 2.43
CA VAL A 20 1.20 12.84 3.47
C VAL A 20 -0.20 12.68 2.88
N VAL A 21 -0.53 13.44 1.83
CA VAL A 21 -1.86 13.38 1.19
C VAL A 21 -2.10 12.02 0.54
N GLN A 22 -1.15 11.48 -0.22
CA GLN A 22 -1.31 10.18 -0.87
C GLN A 22 -1.33 9.03 0.14
N ALA A 23 -0.55 9.11 1.24
CA ALA A 23 -0.63 8.12 2.32
C ALA A 23 -2.02 8.11 2.97
N PHE A 24 -2.61 9.28 3.23
CA PHE A 24 -3.97 9.38 3.76
C PHE A 24 -5.02 8.86 2.76
N ALA A 25 -4.96 9.29 1.49
CA ALA A 25 -5.88 8.86 0.46
C ALA A 25 -5.82 7.34 0.22
N CYS A 26 -4.61 6.77 0.14
CA CYS A 26 -4.40 5.34 -0.04
C CYS A 26 -4.93 4.53 1.16
N GLY A 27 -4.70 5.00 2.39
CA GLY A 27 -5.26 4.37 3.59
C GLY A 27 -6.80 4.40 3.61
N TYR A 28 -7.41 5.53 3.24
CA TYR A 28 -8.87 5.67 3.18
C TYR A 28 -9.48 4.77 2.11
N ILE A 29 -8.92 4.74 0.90
CA ILE A 29 -9.41 3.90 -0.21
C ILE A 29 -9.23 2.42 0.13
N GLY A 30 -8.08 2.05 0.71
CA GLY A 30 -7.79 0.67 1.12
C GLY A 30 -8.77 0.17 2.18
N ILE A 31 -9.00 0.93 3.25
CA ILE A 31 -9.95 0.51 4.30
C ILE A 31 -11.38 0.42 3.76
N LYS A 32 -11.76 1.29 2.81
CA LYS A 32 -13.10 1.32 2.23
C LYS A 32 -13.39 0.15 1.27
N MET A 33 -12.36 -0.42 0.66
CA MET A 33 -12.48 -1.60 -0.21
C MET A 33 -12.61 -2.90 0.60
N LEU A 34 -12.27 -2.88 1.88
CA LEU A 34 -12.22 -4.07 2.72
C LEU A 34 -13.39 -4.11 3.71
N THR A 35 -14.44 -4.81 3.30
CA THR A 35 -15.65 -5.04 4.09
C THR A 35 -15.45 -6.14 5.15
N ASP A 36 -14.53 -7.07 4.91
CA ASP A 36 -14.30 -8.22 5.77
C ASP A 36 -13.10 -8.02 6.72
N ASN A 37 -13.29 -8.37 7.99
CA ASN A 37 -12.30 -8.14 9.05
C ASN A 37 -11.01 -8.96 8.86
N GLN A 38 -11.09 -10.17 8.31
CA GLN A 38 -9.90 -10.99 8.06
C GLN A 38 -9.11 -10.48 6.86
N GLN A 39 -9.80 -10.09 5.78
CA GLN A 39 -9.15 -9.49 4.63
C GLN A 39 -8.45 -8.18 5.03
N ARG A 40 -9.07 -7.40 5.93
CA ARG A 40 -8.52 -6.11 6.39
C ARG A 40 -7.23 -6.26 7.17
N GLY A 41 -7.10 -7.32 7.96
CA GLY A 41 -5.85 -7.63 8.64
C GLY A 41 -4.69 -7.93 7.68
N ILE A 42 -4.96 -8.65 6.59
CA ILE A 42 -3.92 -9.16 5.69
C ILE A 42 -3.45 -8.08 4.72
N ALA A 43 -4.37 -7.27 4.19
CA ALA A 43 -4.00 -6.10 3.40
C ALA A 43 -3.19 -5.08 4.22
N LEU A 44 -3.57 -4.86 5.48
CA LEU A 44 -2.82 -3.98 6.39
C LEU A 44 -1.43 -4.55 6.72
N ALA A 45 -1.33 -5.87 6.92
CA ALA A 45 -0.05 -6.54 7.16
C ALA A 45 0.90 -6.41 5.96
N MET A 46 0.41 -6.60 4.72
CA MET A 46 1.23 -6.39 3.51
C MET A 46 1.66 -4.93 3.37
N ALA A 47 0.75 -3.97 3.60
CA ALA A 47 1.07 -2.55 3.55
C ALA A 47 2.12 -2.12 4.59
N ALA A 48 2.04 -2.68 5.81
CA ALA A 48 3.01 -2.41 6.87
C ALA A 48 4.41 -2.94 6.52
N VAL A 49 4.51 -4.13 5.93
CA VAL A 49 5.80 -4.68 5.48
C VAL A 49 6.37 -3.84 4.32
N LEU A 50 5.54 -3.38 3.38
CA LEU A 50 5.95 -2.48 2.30
C LEU A 50 6.54 -1.16 2.84
N ALA A 51 5.91 -0.58 3.87
CA ALA A 51 6.32 0.71 4.44
C ALA A 51 7.68 0.63 5.16
N ILE A 52 7.95 -0.47 5.87
CA ILE A 52 9.17 -0.61 6.70
C ILE A 52 10.35 -1.11 5.87
N LYS A 53 10.08 -2.02 4.91
CA LYS A 53 11.11 -2.79 4.20
C LYS A 53 11.22 -2.42 2.71
N GLY A 54 10.43 -1.44 2.26
CA GLY A 54 10.39 -0.98 0.87
C GLY A 54 9.61 -1.92 -0.05
N ALA A 55 9.33 -1.43 -1.27
CA ALA A 55 8.50 -2.13 -2.25
C ALA A 55 9.03 -3.52 -2.63
N SER A 56 10.35 -3.67 -2.74
CA SER A 56 10.99 -4.92 -3.19
C SER A 56 10.78 -6.08 -2.21
N ILE A 57 10.96 -5.82 -0.91
CA ILE A 57 10.81 -6.86 0.13
C ILE A 57 9.34 -7.06 0.50
N GLY A 58 8.54 -6.00 0.42
CA GLY A 58 7.10 -6.07 0.60
C GLY A 58 6.42 -6.99 -0.42
N LEU A 59 6.75 -6.84 -1.71
CA LEU A 59 6.22 -7.70 -2.76
C LEU A 59 6.71 -9.14 -2.62
N LEU A 60 7.99 -9.33 -2.28
CA LEU A 60 8.54 -10.66 -2.00
C LEU A 60 7.84 -11.33 -0.82
N SER A 61 7.54 -10.59 0.26
CA SER A 61 6.84 -11.12 1.43
C SER A 61 5.41 -11.55 1.11
N GLY A 62 4.71 -10.82 0.24
CA GLY A 62 3.37 -11.19 -0.22
C GLY A 62 3.39 -12.46 -1.07
N VAL A 63 4.37 -12.58 -1.97
CA VAL A 63 4.56 -13.79 -2.81
C VAL A 63 4.95 -15.00 -1.95
N VAL A 64 5.88 -14.83 -1.01
CA VAL A 64 6.31 -15.91 -0.10
C VAL A 64 5.16 -16.35 0.79
N LEU A 65 4.36 -15.41 1.32
CA LEU A 65 3.21 -15.73 2.14
C LEU A 65 2.16 -16.53 1.34
N TYR A 66 1.90 -16.15 0.10
CA TYR A 66 1.01 -16.90 -0.80
C TYR A 66 1.51 -18.34 -1.01
N PHE A 67 2.80 -18.50 -1.28
CA PHE A 67 3.43 -19.79 -1.50
C PHE A 67 3.42 -20.69 -0.24
N VAL A 68 3.63 -20.11 0.95
CA VAL A 68 3.57 -20.83 2.23
C VAL A 68 2.14 -21.23 2.60
N ILE A 69 1.16 -20.37 2.32
CA ILE A 69 -0.27 -20.67 2.55
C ILE A 69 -0.73 -21.85 1.68
N GLU A 70 -0.32 -21.89 0.40
CA GLU A 70 -0.64 -23.03 -0.48
C GLU A 70 -0.01 -24.34 0.03
N HIS A 71 1.16 -24.26 0.67
CA HIS A 71 1.93 -25.45 1.04
C HIS A 71 1.66 -26.01 2.45
N LYS A 72 1.12 -25.25 3.41
CA LYS A 72 1.12 -25.69 4.82
C LYS A 72 -0.22 -26.04 5.46
N PHE A 73 -1.30 -25.28 5.38
CA PHE A 73 -2.53 -25.62 6.12
C PHE A 73 -3.67 -24.76 5.58
N THR A 74 -4.91 -25.25 5.64
CA THR A 74 -6.15 -24.52 5.33
C THR A 74 -6.43 -23.42 6.35
N PRO A 75 -6.06 -22.17 6.09
CA PRO A 75 -7.03 -21.10 6.26
C PRO A 75 -7.30 -20.46 4.90
N LYS A 76 -8.54 -20.63 4.43
CA LYS A 76 -9.12 -19.87 3.33
C LYS A 76 -9.08 -18.38 3.71
N VAL A 77 -8.14 -17.64 3.13
CA VAL A 77 -8.32 -16.22 2.84
C VAL A 77 -8.50 -16.13 1.33
N VAL A 78 -9.75 -16.18 0.91
CA VAL A 78 -10.22 -16.01 -0.46
C VAL A 78 -11.31 -14.95 -0.39
N ASP A 79 -11.08 -13.80 -1.01
CA ASP A 79 -11.76 -13.37 -2.24
C ASP A 79 -11.69 -11.84 -2.33
N HIS A 80 -10.88 -11.36 -3.26
CA HIS A 80 -10.93 -9.97 -3.69
C HIS A 80 -11.82 -9.94 -4.95
N ASP A 81 -13.13 -9.96 -4.76
CA ASP A 81 -14.09 -9.52 -5.79
C ASP A 81 -13.86 -8.02 -5.96
N VAL A 82 -12.94 -7.65 -6.87
CA VAL A 82 -12.57 -6.26 -7.16
C VAL A 82 -13.82 -5.52 -7.64
N PRO A 83 -14.38 -4.56 -6.87
CA PRO A 83 -15.51 -3.79 -7.36
C PRO A 83 -15.03 -2.94 -8.54
N LYS A 84 -15.75 -3.07 -9.67
CA LYS A 84 -15.66 -2.25 -10.90
C LYS A 84 -15.94 -0.74 -10.69
N SER A 85 -15.82 -0.23 -9.46
CA SER A 85 -16.23 1.12 -9.02
C SER A 85 -15.12 2.18 -9.01
N VAL A 86 -13.87 1.86 -9.35
CA VAL A 86 -12.76 2.85 -9.39
C VAL A 86 -12.55 3.43 -10.81
N SER A 87 -13.43 3.12 -11.77
CA SER A 87 -13.25 3.47 -13.18
C SER A 87 -13.87 4.81 -13.62
N CYS A 88 -14.39 5.63 -12.71
CA CYS A 88 -14.78 7.01 -13.04
C CYS A 88 -14.32 7.98 -11.96
N GLY A 89 -13.10 8.48 -12.13
CA GLY A 89 -12.50 9.66 -11.52
C GLY A 89 -11.39 10.14 -12.42
#